data_AF-A0A377QZ75-F1
#
_entry.id   AF-A0A377QZ75-F1
#
_cell.length_a   1.000
_cell.length_b   1.000
_cell.length_c   1.000
_cell.angle_alpha   90.00
_cell.angle_beta   90.00
_cell.angle_gamma   90.00
#
_symmetry.space_group_name_H-M   'P 1'
#
loop_
_entity.id
_entity.type
_entity.pdbx_description
1 polymer ?
#
loop_
_entity_poly.entity_id
_entity_poly.type
_entity_poly.pdbx_seq_one_letter_code
_entity_poly.pdbx_strand_id
1 'polypeptide(L)'
;MTNPSRPSPIPLRLAAVTLLPLLCALWFYFRPAANRTGFLIDGIIMACLCTFLFKYILFACIGHHLRGEMRLKRQTALLFLPLALFAAYICRYFGAF
;
A
#
# COMPACT_ATOMS: atom_id res chain seq x y z
N MET A 1 -17.75 5.56 -33.85
CA MET A 1 -17.85 4.53 -32.79
C MET A 1 -16.90 4.89 -31.66
N THR A 2 -17.37 5.70 -30.71
CA THR A 2 -16.60 6.04 -29.49
C THR A 2 -16.77 4.90 -28.49
N ASN A 3 -15.78 4.01 -28.46
CA ASN A 3 -15.70 2.95 -27.46
C ASN A 3 -15.65 3.62 -26.07
N PRO A 4 -16.57 3.34 -25.13
CA PRO A 4 -16.53 3.97 -23.81
C PRO A 4 -15.21 3.59 -23.17
N SER A 5 -14.37 4.60 -22.95
CA SER A 5 -13.08 4.50 -22.28
C SER A 5 -13.30 3.88 -20.90
N ARG A 6 -13.13 2.56 -20.80
CA ARG A 6 -13.13 1.86 -19.51
C ARG A 6 -12.12 2.58 -18.62
N PRO A 7 -12.53 3.12 -17.46
CA PRO A 7 -11.57 3.77 -16.57
C PRO A 7 -10.49 2.74 -16.25
N SER A 8 -9.24 3.05 -16.59
CA SER A 8 -8.11 2.22 -16.23
C SER A 8 -8.16 2.00 -14.72
N PRO A 9 -8.01 0.78 -14.18
CA PRO A 9 -8.15 0.52 -12.73
C PRO A 9 -7.01 1.10 -11.87
N ILE A 10 -6.04 1.77 -12.51
CA ILE A 10 -4.83 2.33 -11.90
C ILE A 10 -5.09 3.44 -10.86
N PRO A 11 -6.00 4.43 -11.05
CA PRO A 11 -6.23 5.48 -10.07
C PRO A 11 -6.91 4.92 -8.82
N LEU A 12 -7.75 3.89 -8.95
CA LEU A 12 -8.32 3.19 -7.80
C LEU A 12 -7.23 2.43 -7.01
N ARG A 13 -6.34 1.74 -7.72
CA ARG A 13 -5.19 1.04 -7.10
C ARG A 13 -4.25 2.01 -6.40
N LEU A 14 -3.93 3.12 -7.05
CA LEU A 14 -3.12 4.18 -6.49
C LEU A 14 -3.77 4.72 -5.21
N ALA A 15 -5.05 5.10 -5.28
CA ALA A 15 -5.80 5.59 -4.14
C ALA A 15 -5.83 4.58 -2.98
N ALA A 16 -6.09 3.30 -3.24
CA ALA A 16 -6.05 2.27 -2.21
C ALA A 16 -4.65 2.13 -1.60
N VAL A 17 -3.61 2.11 -2.43
CA VAL A 17 -2.22 1.93 -1.99
C VAL A 17 -1.68 3.12 -1.20
N THR A 18 -2.16 4.34 -1.45
CA THR A 18 -1.69 5.53 -0.74
C THR A 18 -2.59 5.89 0.43
N LEU A 19 -3.92 5.90 0.24
CA LEU A 19 -4.86 6.37 1.24
C LEU A 19 -5.03 5.39 2.40
N LEU A 20 -5.12 4.08 2.16
CA LEU A 20 -5.25 3.10 3.26
C LEU A 20 -4.09 3.20 4.26
N PRO A 21 -2.82 3.09 3.84
CA PRO A 21 -1.71 3.14 4.78
C PRO A 21 -1.57 4.53 5.42
N LEU A 22 -1.87 5.61 4.68
CA LEU A 22 -1.87 6.97 5.23
C LEU A 22 -2.93 7.14 6.32
N LEU A 23 -4.17 6.73 6.06
CA LEU A 23 -5.27 6.80 7.04
C LEU A 23 -4.98 5.92 8.25
N CYS A 24 -4.43 4.72 8.05
CA CYS A 24 -4.03 3.83 9.13
C CYS A 24 -2.94 4.45 10.00
N ALA A 25 -1.89 5.02 9.38
CA ALA A 25 -0.83 5.73 10.10
C ALA A 25 -1.36 6.94 10.88
N LEU A 26 -2.21 7.76 10.25
CA LEU A 26 -2.82 8.93 10.88
C LEU A 26 -3.71 8.54 12.07
N TRP A 27 -4.48 7.47 11.92
CA TRP A 27 -5.34 6.98 13.00
C TRP A 27 -4.52 6.62 14.24
N PHE A 28 -3.46 5.83 14.08
CA PHE A 28 -2.58 5.45 15.19
C PHE A 28 -1.72 6.61 15.71
N TYR A 29 -1.43 7.61 14.87
CA TYR A 29 -0.77 8.84 15.31
C TYR A 29 -1.67 9.68 16.23
N PHE A 30 -2.96 9.84 15.90
CA PHE A 30 -3.91 10.60 16.72
C PHE A 30 -4.45 9.82 17.92
N ARG A 31 -4.49 8.49 17.84
CA ARG A 31 -4.86 7.60 18.94
C ARG A 31 -3.70 6.68 19.29
N PRO A 32 -2.65 7.20 19.94
CA PRO A 32 -1.53 6.38 20.35
C PRO A 32 -1.97 5.32 21.36
N ALA A 33 -1.37 4.14 21.27
CA ALA A 33 -1.63 3.06 22.22
C ALA A 33 -1.26 3.48 23.65
N ALA A 34 -2.18 3.24 24.59
CA ALA A 34 -1.95 3.54 26.01
C ALA A 34 -0.94 2.61 26.68
N ASN A 35 -0.75 1.39 26.14
CA ASN A 35 0.04 0.32 26.75
C ASN A 35 0.93 -0.37 25.70
N ARG A 36 2.00 -1.04 26.17
CA ARG A 36 2.93 -1.80 25.30
C ARG A 36 2.24 -2.84 24.43
N THR A 37 1.22 -3.53 24.96
CA THR A 37 0.46 -4.51 24.18
C THR A 37 -0.30 -3.85 23.03
N GLY A 38 -0.92 -2.69 23.27
CA GLY A 38 -1.60 -1.93 22.23
C GLY A 38 -0.64 -1.45 21.14
N PHE A 39 0.55 -0.98 21.55
CA PHE A 39 1.60 -0.56 20.62
C PHE A 39 2.04 -1.72 19.70
N LEU A 40 2.19 -2.93 20.24
CA LEU A 40 2.48 -4.11 19.43
C LEU A 40 1.34 -4.46 18.47
N ILE A 41 0.09 -4.39 18.94
CA ILE A 41 -1.10 -4.67 18.12
C ILE A 41 -1.19 -3.68 16.95
N ASP A 42 -1.03 -2.38 17.20
CA ASP A 42 -1.04 -1.34 16.16
C ASP A 42 0.06 -1.61 15.11
N GLY A 43 1.25 -1.94 15.57
CA GLY A 43 2.37 -2.32 14.71
C GLY A 43 2.09 -3.56 13.85
N ILE A 44 1.49 -4.61 14.43
CA ILE A 44 1.06 -5.81 13.71
C ILE A 44 0.00 -5.47 12.67
N ILE A 45 -1.00 -4.64 13.02
CA ILE A 45 -2.04 -4.20 12.07
C ILE A 45 -1.40 -3.48 10.88
N MET A 46 -0.48 -2.54 11.13
CA MET A 46 0.22 -1.81 10.07
C MET A 46 1.07 -2.75 9.19
N ALA A 47 1.80 -3.71 9.78
CA ALA A 47 2.60 -4.68 9.04
C ALA A 47 1.74 -5.63 8.18
N CYS A 48 0.62 -6.11 8.73
CA CYS A 48 -0.36 -6.91 8.00
C CYS A 48 -0.95 -6.12 6.83
N LEU A 49 -1.34 -4.87 7.06
CA LEU A 49 -1.85 -3.98 6.02
C LEU A 49 -0.83 -3.81 4.89
N CYS A 50 0.43 -3.50 5.24
CA CYS A 50 1.52 -3.36 4.28
C CYS A 50 1.72 -4.64 3.44
N THR A 51 1.70 -5.81 4.10
CA THR A 51 1.89 -7.11 3.44
C THR A 51 0.74 -7.45 2.49
N PHE A 52 -0.51 -7.17 2.89
CA PHE A 52 -1.66 -7.37 2.01
C PHE A 52 -1.62 -6.49 0.78
N LEU A 53 -1.32 -5.19 0.95
CA LEU A 53 -1.15 -4.26 -0.16
C LEU A 53 0.01 -4.69 -1.07
N PHE A 54 1.11 -5.19 -0.49
CA PHE A 54 2.26 -5.68 -1.26
C PHE A 54 1.86 -6.83 -2.16
N LYS A 55 1.20 -7.84 -1.58
CA LYS A 55 0.69 -9.00 -2.31
C LYS A 55 -0.27 -8.57 -3.44
N TYR A 56 -1.18 -7.64 -3.14
CA TYR A 56 -2.13 -7.11 -4.12
C TYR A 56 -1.43 -6.46 -5.32
N ILE A 57 -0.43 -5.62 -5.09
CA ILE A 57 0.32 -4.94 -6.15
C ILE A 57 1.24 -5.90 -6.90
N LEU A 58 1.81 -6.89 -6.22
CA LEU A 58 2.59 -7.94 -6.85
C LEU A 58 1.75 -8.74 -7.85
N PHE A 59 0.56 -9.19 -7.47
CA PHE A 59 -0.35 -9.89 -8.39
C PHE A 59 -0.79 -9.00 -9.56
N ALA A 60 -1.06 -7.71 -9.31
CA ALA A 60 -1.36 -6.77 -10.38
C ALA A 60 -0.19 -6.63 -11.37
N CYS A 61 1.04 -6.50 -10.87
CA CYS A 61 2.26 -6.38 -11.67
C CYS A 61 2.50 -7.64 -12.52
N ILE A 62 2.35 -8.82 -11.92
CA ILE A 62 2.44 -10.12 -12.63
C ILE A 62 1.36 -10.21 -13.71
N GLY A 63 0.12 -9.81 -13.39
CA GLY A 63 -0.98 -9.79 -14.35
C GLY A 63 -0.70 -8.91 -15.57
N HIS A 64 -0.15 -7.70 -15.36
CA HIS A 64 0.27 -6.82 -16.46
C HIS A 64 1.44 -7.40 -17.25
N HIS A 65 2.38 -8.09 -16.60
CA HIS A 65 3.49 -8.75 -17.26
C HIS A 65 3.02 -9.88 -18.19
N LEU A 66 2.13 -10.74 -17.71
CA LEU A 66 1.56 -11.84 -18.48
C LEU A 66 0.72 -11.36 -19.69
N ARG A 67 0.12 -10.17 -19.60
CA ARG A 67 -0.64 -9.54 -20.69
C ARG A 67 0.21 -8.75 -21.69
N GLY A 68 1.54 -8.66 -21.49
CA GLY A 68 2.42 -7.86 -22.34
C GLY A 68 2.28 -6.35 -22.18
N GLU A 69 1.56 -5.88 -21.16
CA GLU A 69 1.26 -4.45 -20.94
C GLU A 69 2.41 -3.73 -20.20
N MET A 70 3.57 -3.59 -20.86
CA MET A 70 4.80 -3.05 -20.23
C MET A 70 4.64 -1.65 -19.62
N ARG A 71 3.82 -0.77 -20.22
CA ARG A 71 3.55 0.58 -19.69
C ARG A 71 2.77 0.51 -18.36
N LEU A 72 1.74 -0.34 -18.29
CA LEU A 72 0.93 -0.51 -17.08
C LEU A 72 1.69 -1.27 -15.98
N LYS A 73 2.55 -2.23 -16.36
CA LYS A 73 3.49 -2.87 -15.44
C LYS A 73 4.37 -1.83 -14.75
N ARG A 74 4.99 -0.90 -15.51
CA ARG A 74 5.86 0.14 -14.95
C ARG A 74 5.09 1.09 -14.01
N GLN A 75 3.89 1.50 -14.40
CA GLN A 75 3.03 2.32 -13.52
C GLN A 75 2.63 1.58 -12.24
N THR A 76 2.31 0.29 -12.33
CA THR A 76 1.97 -0.53 -11.17
C THR A 76 3.18 -0.78 -10.29
N ALA A 77 4.37 -0.93 -10.86
CA ALA A 77 5.61 -1.09 -10.11
C ALA A 77 5.99 0.16 -9.30
N LEU A 78 5.64 1.36 -9.79
CA LEU A 78 5.83 2.60 -9.01
C LEU A 78 4.98 2.61 -7.73
N LEU A 79 3.89 1.84 -7.66
CA LEU A 79 3.08 1.70 -6.45
C LEU A 79 3.80 0.92 -5.34
N PHE A 80 4.93 0.27 -5.61
CA PHE A 80 5.77 -0.26 -4.53
C PHE A 80 6.47 0.84 -3.73
N LEU A 81 6.69 2.02 -4.31
CA LEU A 81 7.34 3.15 -3.61
C LEU A 81 6.57 3.60 -2.37
N PRO A 82 5.25 3.92 -2.42
CA PRO A 82 4.51 4.27 -1.21
C PRO A 82 4.45 3.12 -0.19
N LEU A 83 4.47 1.86 -0.63
CA LEU A 83 4.57 0.72 0.29
C LEU A 83 5.92 0.67 0.99
N ALA A 84 7.01 0.90 0.27
CA ALA A 84 8.35 0.94 0.86
C ALA A 84 8.46 2.07 1.88
N LEU A 85 7.89 3.25 1.58
CA LEU A 85 7.81 4.35 2.53
C LEU A 85 6.96 3.98 3.77
N PHE A 86 5.85 3.28 3.59
CA PHE A 86 5.03 2.82 4.71
C PHE A 86 5.75 1.76 5.55
N ALA A 87 6.49 0.84 4.93
CA ALA A 87 7.34 -0.11 5.63
C ALA A 87 8.43 0.58 6.45
N ALA A 88 9.10 1.59 5.86
CA ALA A 88 10.09 2.41 6.59
C ALA A 88 9.44 3.15 7.77
N TYR A 89 8.21 3.65 7.61
CA TYR A 89 7.45 4.23 8.72
C TYR A 89 7.17 3.21 9.83
N ILE A 90 6.80 1.97 9.51
CA ILE A 90 6.60 0.91 10.50
C ILE A 90 7.91 0.61 11.26
N CYS A 91 9.04 0.55 10.56
CA CYS A 91 10.33 0.37 11.22
C CYS A 91 10.65 1.52 12.18
N ARG A 92 10.38 2.77 11.78
CA ARG A 92 10.52 3.94 12.66
C ARG A 92 9.52 3.93 13.82
N TYR A 93 8.30 3.45 13.61
CA TYR A 93 7.29 3.28 14.66
C TYR A 93 7.82 2.36 15.77
N PHE A 94 8.49 1.27 15.41
CA PHE A 94 9.15 0.37 16.38
C PHE A 94 10.50 0.87 16.93
N GLY A 95 10.99 2.04 16.50
CA GLY A 95 12.26 2.61 16.95
C GLY A 95 13.51 1.98 16.32
N ALA A 96 13.39 1.34 15.15
CA ALA A 96 14.51 0.72 14.45
C ALA A 96 15.44 1.71 13.71
N PHE A 97 15.13 3.01 13.73
CA PHE A 97 15.87 4.10 13.07
C PHE A 97 15.77 5.40 13.85
#